data_AF-F7DW02-F1
#
_entry.id   AF-F7DW02-F1
#
_cell.length_a   1.000
_cell.length_b   1.000
_cell.length_c   1.000
_cell.angle_alpha   90.00
_cell.angle_beta   90.00
_cell.angle_gamma   90.00
#
_symmetry.space_group_name_H-M   'P 1'
#
loop_
_entity.id
_entity.type
_entity.pdbx_description
1 polymer ?
#
loop_
_entity_poly.entity_id
_entity_poly.type
_entity_poly.pdbx_seq_one_letter_code
_entity_poly.pdbx_strand_id
1 'polypeptide(L)'
;FIHSSTRSSKMVSWSGITRIQQILQKKLVREFLAEFMSTYVMMVFGLGSVAHMVLSKKHGSYLAVNLAFGFGVTMGVHMAGNISGAHMNAAVTFANCALGRLPWRKFPVYVLGQCLGSFLAAATIHTLFYTAILHFSGGQLMVTGPVATAGIFATYLPDYMTLWRGFLNEVWLTGMLQLCLFAITDQENNPALPGTQALVIGILVVTIGMSLGMNTGYAINPSRDLPPRIFTFIAGWGKQVFSDGENWWWVPVVAPPLGAYLGGIIYVVFIGSTIPREPPKLEDPVTYEDHRITVSTKMEPHASVASPLTPVSVSPDNRPSVRLAPTLQESMAQEHF
;
A
#
# COMPACT_ATOMS: atom_id res chain seq x y z
N PHE A 1 51.13 -13.10 -37.78
CA PHE A 1 50.76 -13.32 -36.37
C PHE A 1 49.61 -12.38 -35.99
N ILE A 2 48.37 -12.82 -36.15
CA ILE A 2 47.19 -12.13 -35.62
C ILE A 2 46.39 -13.19 -34.87
N HIS A 3 46.44 -13.15 -33.55
CA HIS A 3 45.68 -14.04 -32.68
C HIS A 3 44.30 -13.43 -32.47
N SER A 4 43.25 -14.07 -33.01
CA SER A 4 41.86 -13.79 -32.63
C SER A 4 41.56 -14.51 -31.31
N SER A 5 41.25 -13.73 -30.28
CA SER A 5 40.70 -14.23 -29.02
C SER A 5 39.18 -14.22 -29.12
N THR A 6 38.59 -15.39 -29.32
CA THR A 6 37.14 -15.60 -29.27
C THR A 6 36.68 -15.61 -27.81
N ARG A 7 36.17 -14.48 -27.33
CA ARG A 7 35.47 -14.39 -26.05
C ARG A 7 34.02 -14.87 -26.25
N SER A 8 33.78 -16.15 -25.96
CA SER A 8 32.44 -16.75 -25.94
C SER A 8 31.57 -16.09 -24.88
N SER A 9 30.70 -15.15 -25.29
CA SER A 9 29.58 -14.73 -24.43
C SER A 9 28.53 -15.84 -24.46
N LYS A 10 28.22 -16.40 -23.29
CA LYS A 10 27.11 -17.36 -23.15
C LYS A 10 25.81 -16.58 -23.40
N MET A 11 25.30 -16.66 -24.63
CA MET A 11 23.96 -16.20 -24.98
C MET A 11 22.95 -16.95 -24.10
N VAL A 12 22.35 -16.25 -23.14
CA VAL A 12 21.16 -16.76 -22.44
C VAL A 12 20.09 -16.99 -23.51
N SER A 13 19.66 -18.24 -23.68
CA SER A 13 18.69 -18.63 -24.69
C SER A 13 17.41 -17.78 -24.57
N TRP A 14 16.99 -17.16 -25.67
CA TRP A 14 15.76 -16.37 -25.80
C TRP A 14 14.52 -17.07 -25.22
N SER A 15 14.46 -18.41 -25.30
CA SER A 15 13.38 -19.24 -24.73
C SER A 15 13.30 -19.14 -23.19
N GLY A 16 14.43 -19.02 -22.50
CA GLY A 16 14.48 -18.87 -21.04
C GLY A 16 13.91 -17.53 -20.58
N ILE A 17 14.20 -16.45 -21.32
CA ILE A 17 13.72 -15.09 -21.02
C ILE A 17 12.20 -15.04 -21.15
N THR A 18 11.64 -15.61 -22.23
CA THR A 18 10.18 -15.65 -22.44
C THR A 18 9.45 -16.45 -21.35
N ARG A 19 10.03 -17.57 -20.89
CA ARG A 19 9.44 -18.39 -19.83
C ARG A 19 9.44 -17.67 -18.48
N ILE A 20 10.51 -16.94 -18.14
CA ILE A 20 10.58 -16.10 -16.95
C ILE A 20 9.53 -14.99 -17.01
N GLN A 21 9.41 -14.30 -18.15
CA GLN A 21 8.38 -13.28 -18.34
C GLN A 21 6.97 -13.84 -18.13
N GLN A 22 6.64 -15.01 -18.66
CA GLN A 22 5.34 -15.65 -18.45
C GLN A 22 5.05 -15.96 -16.97
N ILE A 23 6.05 -16.41 -16.20
CA ILE A 23 5.90 -16.64 -14.76
C ILE A 23 5.67 -15.32 -14.03
N LEU A 24 6.45 -14.28 -14.35
CA LEU A 24 6.31 -12.95 -13.76
C LEU A 24 4.96 -12.30 -14.07
N GLN A 25 4.32 -12.65 -15.19
CA GLN A 25 3.00 -12.15 -15.56
C GLN A 25 1.85 -12.84 -14.81
N LYS A 26 2.10 -13.95 -14.11
CA LYS A 26 1.06 -14.59 -13.28
C LYS A 26 0.60 -13.62 -12.20
N LYS A 27 -0.71 -13.44 -12.08
CA LYS A 27 -1.33 -12.46 -11.17
C LYS A 27 -0.78 -12.53 -9.74
N LEU A 28 -0.70 -13.72 -9.14
CA LEU A 28 -0.18 -13.90 -7.78
C LEU A 28 1.30 -13.51 -7.65
N VAL A 29 2.11 -13.75 -8.69
CA VAL A 29 3.54 -13.37 -8.69
C VAL A 29 3.67 -11.86 -8.79
N ARG A 30 2.85 -11.22 -9.63
CA ARG A 30 2.80 -9.75 -9.74
C ARG A 30 2.42 -9.10 -8.41
N GLU A 31 1.37 -9.61 -7.77
CA GLU A 31 0.90 -9.13 -6.47
C GLU A 31 1.96 -9.35 -5.37
N PHE A 32 2.61 -10.52 -5.34
CA PHE A 32 3.74 -10.79 -4.44
C PHE A 32 4.88 -9.78 -4.62
N LEU A 33 5.34 -9.57 -5.86
CA LEU A 33 6.46 -8.67 -6.16
C LEU A 33 6.10 -7.21 -5.86
N ALA A 34 4.84 -6.83 -6.12
CA ALA A 34 4.35 -5.50 -5.80
C ALA A 34 4.34 -5.27 -4.28
N GLU A 35 3.77 -6.19 -3.50
CA GLU A 35 3.76 -6.14 -2.03
C GLU A 35 5.17 -6.18 -1.42
N PHE A 36 6.06 -6.98 -2.00
CA PHE A 36 7.46 -7.01 -1.62
C PHE A 36 8.11 -5.63 -1.77
N MET A 37 8.00 -5.03 -2.95
CA MET A 37 8.71 -3.81 -3.27
C MET A 37 8.10 -2.58 -2.56
N SER A 38 6.77 -2.50 -2.48
CA SER A 38 6.10 -1.42 -1.76
C SER A 38 6.41 -1.45 -0.27
N THR A 39 6.41 -2.64 0.36
CA THR A 39 6.79 -2.80 1.77
C THR A 39 8.27 -2.50 1.97
N TYR A 40 9.14 -2.96 1.06
CA TYR A 40 10.58 -2.65 1.12
C TYR A 40 10.83 -1.14 1.13
N VAL A 41 10.20 -0.40 0.20
CA VAL A 41 10.37 1.06 0.11
C VAL A 41 9.82 1.78 1.34
N MET A 42 8.61 1.41 1.80
CA MET A 42 8.04 1.95 3.04
C MET A 42 9.01 1.74 4.23
N MET A 43 9.57 0.55 4.35
CA MET A 43 10.45 0.19 5.47
C MET A 43 11.84 0.84 5.37
N VAL A 44 12.42 1.00 4.18
CA VAL A 44 13.69 1.73 4.02
C VAL A 44 13.54 3.18 4.49
N PHE A 45 12.49 3.88 4.07
CA PHE A 45 12.24 5.26 4.52
C PHE A 45 11.92 5.33 6.01
N GLY A 46 11.03 4.47 6.48
CA GLY A 46 10.63 4.40 7.88
C GLY A 46 11.81 4.08 8.80
N LEU A 47 12.45 2.93 8.65
CA LEU A 47 13.57 2.50 9.50
C LEU A 47 14.78 3.44 9.38
N GLY A 48 15.07 3.96 8.18
CA GLY A 48 16.13 4.95 7.97
C GLY A 48 15.90 6.22 8.80
N SER A 49 14.67 6.71 8.88
CA SER A 49 14.35 7.88 9.71
C SER A 49 14.50 7.61 11.22
N VAL A 50 14.18 6.40 11.68
CA VAL A 50 14.41 6.01 13.08
C VAL A 50 15.91 5.92 13.36
N ALA A 51 16.69 5.37 12.42
CA ALA A 51 18.16 5.35 12.52
C ALA A 51 18.72 6.78 12.65
N HIS A 52 18.22 7.74 11.86
CA HIS A 52 18.58 9.15 12.01
C HIS A 52 18.27 9.70 13.41
N MET A 53 17.06 9.43 13.92
CA MET A 53 16.63 9.90 15.24
C MET A 53 17.46 9.30 16.39
N VAL A 54 17.74 8.00 16.33
CA VAL A 54 18.46 7.28 17.39
C VAL A 54 19.95 7.62 17.36
N LEU A 55 20.58 7.55 16.18
CA LEU A 55 22.04 7.64 16.06
C LEU A 55 22.54 9.09 16.03
N SER A 56 21.67 10.07 15.79
CA SER A 56 22.07 11.47 15.65
C SER A 56 21.04 12.46 16.19
N LYS A 57 21.36 13.05 17.35
CA LYS A 57 20.56 14.11 17.99
C LYS A 57 20.38 15.38 17.16
N LYS A 58 21.20 15.60 16.12
CA LYS A 58 21.15 16.81 15.26
C LYS A 58 20.32 16.63 13.99
N HIS A 59 20.18 15.39 13.51
CA HIS A 59 19.68 15.11 12.15
C HIS A 59 18.37 14.32 12.14
N GLY A 60 17.85 13.93 13.30
CA GLY A 60 16.58 13.22 13.42
C GLY A 60 15.72 13.76 14.54
N SER A 61 14.42 13.57 14.42
CA SER A 61 13.41 13.98 15.40
C SER A 61 12.21 13.05 15.29
N TYR A 62 11.37 13.00 16.33
CA TYR A 62 10.16 12.20 16.30
C TYR A 62 9.22 12.59 15.14
N LEU A 63 9.12 13.90 14.85
CA LEU A 63 8.36 14.40 13.70
C LEU A 63 8.93 13.89 12.37
N ALA A 64 10.25 13.87 12.21
CA ALA A 64 10.89 13.35 11.00
C ALA A 64 10.55 11.86 10.79
N VAL A 65 10.47 11.07 11.87
CA VAL A 65 10.05 9.67 11.80
C VAL A 65 8.61 9.55 11.29
N ASN A 66 7.69 10.34 11.85
CA ASN A 66 6.28 10.32 11.45
C ASN A 66 6.11 10.69 9.97
N LEU A 67 6.79 11.76 9.52
CA LEU A 67 6.78 12.21 8.12
C LEU A 67 7.37 11.15 7.18
N ALA A 68 8.51 10.57 7.54
CA ALA A 68 9.19 9.58 6.70
C ALA A 68 8.41 8.27 6.59
N PHE A 69 7.81 7.77 7.67
CA PHE A 69 6.92 6.61 7.59
C PHE A 69 5.69 6.91 6.74
N GLY A 70 5.02 8.04 6.96
CA GLY A 70 3.84 8.43 6.20
C GLY A 70 4.10 8.60 4.70
N PHE A 71 5.13 9.35 4.32
CA PHE A 71 5.50 9.49 2.91
C PHE A 71 6.15 8.24 2.33
N GLY A 72 6.80 7.40 3.15
CA GLY A 72 7.22 6.06 2.74
C GLY A 72 6.05 5.18 2.34
N VAL A 73 4.94 5.23 3.09
CA VAL A 73 3.67 4.60 2.73
C VAL A 73 3.13 5.19 1.43
N THR A 74 3.12 6.52 1.26
CA THR A 74 2.71 7.16 -0.02
C THR A 74 3.49 6.61 -1.21
N MET A 75 4.81 6.50 -1.10
CA MET A 75 5.64 5.94 -2.17
C MET A 75 5.31 4.47 -2.43
N GLY A 76 5.12 3.68 -1.37
CA GLY A 76 4.70 2.29 -1.51
C GLY A 76 3.33 2.12 -2.20
N VAL A 77 2.37 3.02 -1.93
CA VAL A 77 1.08 3.05 -2.67
C VAL A 77 1.30 3.34 -4.15
N HIS A 78 2.15 4.29 -4.50
CA HIS A 78 2.49 4.55 -5.91
C HIS A 78 3.15 3.33 -6.60
N MET A 79 3.93 2.54 -5.87
CA MET A 79 4.59 1.36 -6.45
C MET A 79 3.63 0.21 -6.76
N ALA A 80 2.65 -0.03 -5.88
CA ALA A 80 1.88 -1.28 -5.89
C ALA A 80 0.36 -1.09 -6.02
N GLY A 81 -0.15 0.15 -5.97
CA GLY A 81 -1.58 0.44 -5.86
C GLY A 81 -2.41 -0.20 -6.98
N ASN A 82 -1.99 -0.03 -8.24
CA ASN A 82 -2.68 -0.59 -9.40
C ASN A 82 -2.35 -2.07 -9.68
N ILE A 83 -1.54 -2.72 -8.84
CA ILE A 83 -1.13 -4.13 -9.02
C ILE A 83 -1.74 -5.01 -7.94
N SER A 84 -1.48 -4.69 -6.66
CA SER A 84 -1.93 -5.46 -5.51
C SER A 84 -2.95 -4.73 -4.64
N GLY A 85 -3.14 -3.42 -4.83
CA GLY A 85 -3.81 -2.53 -3.89
C GLY A 85 -2.87 -1.91 -2.85
N ALA A 86 -1.57 -2.22 -2.91
CA ALA A 86 -0.53 -1.74 -1.99
C ALA A 86 -0.90 -1.88 -0.50
N HIS A 87 -1.20 -3.10 -0.07
CA HIS A 87 -1.57 -3.33 1.32
C HIS A 87 -0.43 -3.02 2.27
N MET A 88 0.79 -3.50 1.95
CA MET A 88 2.03 -3.33 2.71
C MET A 88 1.96 -3.78 4.18
N ASN A 89 0.84 -4.38 4.57
CA ASN A 89 0.43 -4.58 5.95
C ASN A 89 -0.41 -5.85 6.06
N ALA A 90 0.08 -6.80 6.87
CA ALA A 90 -0.60 -8.07 7.08
C ALA A 90 -1.97 -7.90 7.77
N ALA A 91 -2.14 -6.90 8.63
CA ALA A 91 -3.41 -6.59 9.29
C ALA A 91 -4.44 -6.04 8.30
N VAL A 92 -4.03 -5.12 7.40
CA VAL A 92 -4.90 -4.61 6.32
C VAL A 92 -5.28 -5.73 5.36
N THR A 93 -4.33 -6.61 5.03
CA THR A 93 -4.59 -7.79 4.18
C THR A 93 -5.57 -8.74 4.85
N PHE A 94 -5.39 -9.02 6.14
CA PHE A 94 -6.30 -9.84 6.93
C PHE A 94 -7.72 -9.25 6.98
N ALA A 95 -7.86 -7.96 7.29
CA ALA A 95 -9.15 -7.30 7.37
C ALA A 95 -9.89 -7.32 6.03
N ASN A 96 -9.19 -7.07 4.91
CA ASN A 96 -9.78 -7.18 3.58
C ASN A 96 -10.23 -8.61 3.25
N CYS A 97 -9.49 -9.64 3.68
CA CYS A 97 -9.94 -11.02 3.54
C CYS A 97 -11.19 -11.32 4.39
N ALA A 98 -11.15 -10.95 5.67
CA ALA A 98 -12.23 -11.20 6.62
C ALA A 98 -13.54 -10.48 6.24
N LEU A 99 -13.43 -9.31 5.60
CA LEU A 99 -14.57 -8.52 5.12
C LEU A 99 -14.95 -8.81 3.66
N GLY A 100 -14.43 -9.89 3.06
CA GLY A 100 -14.82 -10.35 1.73
C GLY A 100 -14.30 -9.51 0.56
N ARG A 101 -13.35 -8.60 0.79
CA ARG A 101 -12.74 -7.72 -0.23
C ARG A 101 -11.52 -8.34 -0.93
N LEU A 102 -10.88 -9.33 -0.30
CA LEU A 102 -9.75 -10.07 -0.88
C LEU A 102 -9.95 -11.59 -0.71
N PRO A 103 -9.71 -12.42 -1.75
CA PRO A 103 -9.77 -13.87 -1.59
C PRO A 103 -8.69 -14.39 -0.63
N TRP A 104 -9.07 -15.25 0.33
CA TRP A 104 -8.15 -15.85 1.31
C TRP A 104 -6.93 -16.55 0.71
N ARG A 105 -7.03 -17.10 -0.51
CA ARG A 105 -5.90 -17.72 -1.22
C ARG A 105 -4.73 -16.75 -1.47
N LYS A 106 -5.00 -15.44 -1.52
CA LYS A 106 -3.98 -14.40 -1.71
C LYS A 106 -3.31 -13.98 -0.42
N PHE A 107 -3.96 -14.17 0.73
CA PHE A 107 -3.44 -13.77 2.03
C PHE A 107 -1.99 -14.24 2.29
N PRO A 108 -1.64 -15.54 2.17
CA PRO A 108 -0.27 -15.97 2.40
C PRO A 108 0.74 -15.40 1.40
N VAL A 109 0.32 -15.14 0.16
CA VAL A 109 1.16 -14.54 -0.88
C VAL A 109 1.52 -13.10 -0.53
N TYR A 110 0.52 -12.32 -0.11
CA TYR A 110 0.70 -10.93 0.30
C TYR A 110 1.60 -10.84 1.53
N VAL A 111 1.26 -11.58 2.60
CA VAL A 111 2.03 -11.55 3.86
C VAL A 111 3.47 -12.01 3.63
N LEU A 112 3.71 -13.03 2.81
CA LEU A 112 5.08 -13.46 2.49
C LEU A 112 5.85 -12.37 1.74
N GLY A 113 5.24 -11.72 0.75
CA GLY A 113 5.86 -10.61 0.01
C GLY A 113 6.23 -9.46 0.95
N GLN A 114 5.29 -9.02 1.77
CA GLN A 114 5.47 -7.95 2.75
C GLN A 114 6.58 -8.28 3.76
N CYS A 115 6.55 -9.49 4.34
CA CYS A 115 7.54 -9.91 5.33
C CYS A 115 8.94 -9.99 4.74
N LEU A 116 9.12 -10.53 3.54
CA LEU A 116 10.41 -10.60 2.87
C LEU A 116 10.93 -9.21 2.47
N GLY A 117 10.04 -8.33 1.97
CA GLY A 117 10.38 -6.95 1.65
C GLY A 117 10.86 -6.18 2.88
N SER A 118 10.13 -6.30 3.99
CA SER A 118 10.47 -5.67 5.27
C SER A 118 11.76 -6.21 5.91
N PHE A 119 11.95 -7.53 5.89
CA PHE A 119 13.18 -8.17 6.36
C PHE A 119 14.41 -7.67 5.59
N LEU A 120 14.33 -7.62 4.26
CA LEU A 120 15.43 -7.13 3.43
C LEU A 120 15.64 -5.62 3.58
N ALA A 121 14.59 -4.83 3.80
CA ALA A 121 14.73 -3.42 4.11
C ALA A 121 15.50 -3.20 5.44
N ALA A 122 15.22 -4.01 6.45
CA ALA A 122 15.98 -3.99 7.71
C ALA A 122 17.46 -4.31 7.48
N ALA A 123 17.77 -5.36 6.70
CA ALA A 123 19.13 -5.70 6.32
C ALA A 123 19.84 -4.58 5.53
N THR A 124 19.13 -3.94 4.61
CA THR A 124 19.63 -2.77 3.86
C THR A 124 19.97 -1.62 4.80
N ILE A 125 19.04 -1.25 5.70
CA ILE A 125 19.27 -0.14 6.64
C ILE A 125 20.41 -0.45 7.60
N HIS A 126 20.48 -1.67 8.12
CA HIS A 126 21.63 -2.09 8.93
C HIS A 126 22.95 -1.94 8.18
N THR A 127 23.00 -2.33 6.91
CA THR A 127 24.20 -2.23 6.08
C THR A 127 24.58 -0.77 5.81
N LEU A 128 23.61 0.08 5.48
CA LEU A 128 23.82 1.50 5.19
C LEU A 128 24.26 2.28 6.44
N PHE A 129 23.74 1.93 7.61
CA PHE A 129 24.04 2.59 8.88
C PHE A 129 25.07 1.83 9.74
N TYR A 130 25.73 0.80 9.20
CA TYR A 130 26.57 -0.12 9.97
C TYR A 130 27.61 0.59 10.85
N THR A 131 28.39 1.49 10.25
CA THR A 131 29.43 2.26 10.98
C THR A 131 28.82 3.24 11.98
N ALA A 132 27.67 3.86 11.67
CA ALA A 132 26.98 4.76 12.56
C ALA A 132 26.42 4.04 13.80
N ILE A 133 25.84 2.84 13.62
CA ILE A 133 25.35 1.98 14.70
C ILE A 133 26.49 1.58 15.62
N LEU A 134 27.61 1.08 15.06
CA LEU A 134 28.76 0.67 15.86
C LEU A 134 29.41 1.85 16.59
N HIS A 135 29.52 3.01 15.95
CA HIS A 135 30.07 4.21 16.56
C HIS A 135 29.20 4.68 17.74
N PHE A 136 27.88 4.76 17.56
CA PHE A 136 26.93 5.17 18.59
C PHE A 136 26.92 4.23 19.79
N SER A 137 26.97 2.92 19.54
CA SER A 137 26.82 1.89 20.56
C SER A 137 28.14 1.38 21.17
N GLY A 138 29.29 1.91 20.74
CA GLY A 138 30.60 1.41 21.16
C GLY A 138 30.85 -0.05 20.72
N GLY A 139 30.23 -0.47 19.63
CA GLY A 139 30.32 -1.82 19.08
C GLY A 139 29.37 -2.85 19.72
N GLN A 140 28.48 -2.44 20.63
CA GLN A 140 27.58 -3.35 21.35
C GLN A 140 26.13 -3.23 20.85
N LEU A 141 25.58 -4.30 20.30
CA LEU A 141 24.22 -4.33 19.77
C LEU A 141 23.19 -4.51 20.90
N MET A 142 22.74 -3.41 21.49
CA MET A 142 21.85 -3.41 22.66
C MET A 142 20.36 -3.25 22.31
N VAL A 143 19.50 -3.94 23.06
CA VAL A 143 18.04 -3.84 22.96
C VAL A 143 17.47 -2.74 23.85
N THR A 144 17.97 -2.62 25.07
CA THR A 144 17.57 -1.60 26.05
C THR A 144 18.79 -0.83 26.58
N GLY A 145 18.53 0.27 27.28
CA GLY A 145 19.56 1.13 27.85
C GLY A 145 19.88 2.38 27.02
N PRO A 146 20.84 3.20 27.47
CA PRO A 146 21.07 4.55 26.94
C PRO A 146 21.60 4.58 25.49
N VAL A 147 22.18 3.47 25.02
CA VAL A 147 22.71 3.31 23.66
C VAL A 147 22.00 2.18 22.91
N ALA A 148 20.75 1.89 23.27
CA ALA A 148 19.93 0.90 22.59
C ALA A 148 19.75 1.23 21.10
N THR A 149 19.88 0.21 20.25
CA THR A 149 19.79 0.34 18.78
C THR A 149 18.75 -0.58 18.17
N ALA A 150 18.26 -1.59 18.90
CA ALA A 150 17.24 -2.50 18.37
C ALA A 150 15.93 -1.78 18.00
N GLY A 151 15.60 -0.69 18.72
CA GLY A 151 14.44 0.17 18.48
C GLY A 151 14.44 0.88 17.11
N ILE A 152 15.57 0.87 16.40
CA ILE A 152 15.64 1.32 15.00
C ILE A 152 14.77 0.43 14.11
N PHE A 153 14.73 -0.88 14.39
CA PHE A 153 14.18 -1.89 13.49
C PHE A 153 12.75 -2.31 13.87
N ALA A 154 12.50 -2.56 15.16
CA ALA A 154 11.22 -3.02 15.68
C ALA A 154 10.77 -2.15 16.87
N THR A 155 9.49 -2.18 17.21
CA THR A 155 8.98 -1.40 18.35
C THR A 155 9.24 -2.11 19.67
N TYR A 156 9.38 -1.33 20.74
CA TYR A 156 9.55 -1.81 22.10
C TYR A 156 8.64 -1.01 23.02
N LEU A 157 8.12 -1.67 24.05
CA LEU A 157 7.20 -1.06 24.99
C LEU A 157 7.99 -0.15 25.94
N PRO A 158 7.60 1.12 26.14
CA PRO A 158 8.27 1.99 27.10
C PRO A 158 7.93 1.58 28.54
N ASP A 159 8.83 1.89 29.49
CA ASP A 159 8.76 1.43 30.88
C ASP A 159 7.46 1.79 31.64
N TYR A 160 6.76 2.85 31.21
CA TYR A 160 5.50 3.28 31.82
C TYR A 160 4.27 2.52 31.29
N MET A 161 4.44 1.69 30.27
CA MET A 161 3.36 0.90 29.66
C MET A 161 3.38 -0.55 30.15
N THR A 162 2.21 -1.16 30.18
CA THR A 162 2.02 -2.59 30.48
C THR A 162 1.57 -3.31 29.22
N LEU A 163 1.79 -4.62 29.15
CA LEU A 163 1.46 -5.44 27.97
C LEU A 163 -0.01 -5.28 27.53
N TRP A 164 -0.95 -5.24 28.48
CA TRP A 164 -2.37 -5.06 28.18
C TRP A 164 -2.68 -3.67 27.60
N ARG A 165 -2.05 -2.60 28.11
CA ARG A 165 -2.22 -1.24 27.58
C ARG A 165 -1.62 -1.14 26.18
N GLY A 166 -0.47 -1.77 25.95
CA GLY A 166 0.15 -1.85 24.63
C GLY A 166 -0.74 -2.59 23.63
N PHE A 167 -1.34 -3.72 24.04
CA PHE A 167 -2.31 -4.44 23.22
C PHE A 167 -3.52 -3.59 22.87
N LEU A 168 -4.14 -2.93 23.87
CA LEU A 168 -5.27 -2.03 23.64
C LEU A 168 -4.90 -0.87 22.69
N ASN A 169 -3.70 -0.31 22.85
CA ASN A 169 -3.21 0.77 21.99
C ASN A 169 -3.08 0.28 20.52
N GLU A 170 -2.39 -0.83 20.28
CA GLU A 170 -2.22 -1.38 18.92
C GLU A 170 -3.56 -1.78 18.26
N VAL A 171 -4.54 -2.29 19.02
CA VAL A 171 -5.90 -2.54 18.52
C VAL A 171 -6.56 -1.24 18.06
N TRP A 172 -6.55 -0.20 18.90
CA TRP A 172 -7.20 1.08 18.59
C TRP A 172 -6.53 1.82 17.43
N LEU A 173 -5.19 1.92 17.44
CA LEU A 173 -4.45 2.62 16.38
C LEU A 173 -4.67 1.94 15.03
N THR A 174 -4.64 0.60 14.99
CA THR A 174 -4.87 -0.14 13.73
C THR A 174 -6.34 -0.09 13.30
N GLY A 175 -7.28 -0.04 14.25
CA GLY A 175 -8.69 0.18 13.95
C GLY A 175 -8.95 1.54 13.31
N MET A 176 -8.35 2.61 13.85
CA MET A 176 -8.40 3.95 13.26
C MET A 176 -7.77 3.98 11.87
N LEU A 177 -6.61 3.34 11.69
CA LEU A 177 -5.98 3.18 10.38
C LEU A 177 -6.97 2.54 9.39
N GLN A 178 -7.55 1.39 9.71
CA GLN A 178 -8.41 0.67 8.78
C GLN A 178 -9.71 1.40 8.46
N LEU A 179 -10.32 2.05 9.47
CA LEU A 179 -11.52 2.88 9.31
C LEU A 179 -11.25 4.03 8.35
N CYS A 180 -10.17 4.78 8.55
CA CYS A 180 -9.81 5.90 7.69
C CYS A 180 -9.36 5.44 6.29
N LEU A 181 -8.67 4.30 6.17
CA LEU A 181 -8.33 3.71 4.87
C LEU A 181 -9.58 3.43 4.03
N PHE A 182 -10.63 2.86 4.63
CA PHE A 182 -11.90 2.67 3.93
C PHE A 182 -12.54 4.01 3.58
N ALA A 183 -12.60 4.97 4.50
CA ALA A 183 -13.15 6.30 4.20
C ALA A 183 -12.46 7.00 3.03
N ILE A 184 -11.12 6.91 2.92
CA ILE A 184 -10.32 7.53 1.86
C ILE A 184 -10.56 6.87 0.50
N THR A 185 -10.87 5.57 0.49
CA THR A 185 -10.91 4.76 -0.75
C THR A 185 -12.33 4.40 -1.21
N ASP A 186 -13.34 4.57 -0.36
CA ASP A 186 -14.74 4.29 -0.69
C ASP A 186 -15.29 5.31 -1.70
N GLN A 187 -15.50 4.85 -2.94
CA GLN A 187 -15.97 5.67 -4.05
C GLN A 187 -17.43 6.12 -3.89
N GLU A 188 -18.19 5.50 -2.98
CA GLU A 188 -19.60 5.83 -2.72
C GLU A 188 -19.75 6.85 -1.57
N ASN A 189 -18.64 7.23 -0.93
CA ASN A 189 -18.60 8.25 0.14
C ASN A 189 -17.96 9.56 -0.39
N ASN A 190 -17.10 10.19 0.40
CA ASN A 190 -16.26 11.33 0.01
C ASN A 190 -14.78 10.89 -0.03
N PRO A 191 -14.37 10.08 -1.03
CA PRO A 191 -13.01 9.57 -1.13
C PRO A 191 -12.02 10.71 -1.47
N ALA A 192 -10.73 10.39 -1.35
CA ALA A 192 -9.72 11.26 -1.95
C ALA A 192 -9.86 11.29 -3.48
N LEU A 193 -9.53 12.44 -4.08
CA LEU A 193 -9.56 12.63 -5.53
C LEU A 193 -8.70 11.58 -6.26
N PRO A 194 -9.08 11.15 -7.47
CA PRO A 194 -8.27 10.25 -8.26
C PRO A 194 -6.82 10.74 -8.42
N GLY A 195 -5.87 9.90 -8.02
CA GLY A 195 -4.44 10.21 -8.05
C GLY A 195 -3.88 10.78 -6.74
N THR A 196 -4.72 11.19 -5.79
CA THR A 196 -4.26 11.76 -4.50
C THR A 196 -4.40 10.80 -3.32
N GLN A 197 -5.01 9.62 -3.52
CA GLN A 197 -5.20 8.62 -2.46
C GLN A 197 -3.90 8.28 -1.74
N ALA A 198 -2.80 8.08 -2.49
CA ALA A 198 -1.50 7.75 -1.93
C ALA A 198 -0.99 8.79 -0.92
N LEU A 199 -1.17 10.08 -1.24
CA LEU A 199 -0.76 11.18 -0.37
C LEU A 199 -1.61 11.24 0.91
N VAL A 200 -2.94 11.13 0.77
CA VAL A 200 -3.86 11.17 1.91
C VAL A 200 -3.66 9.98 2.84
N ILE A 201 -3.40 8.78 2.29
CA ILE A 201 -3.03 7.59 3.08
C ILE A 201 -1.72 7.80 3.83
N GLY A 202 -0.72 8.46 3.22
CA GLY A 202 0.51 8.81 3.91
C GLY A 202 0.28 9.80 5.04
N ILE A 203 -0.51 10.85 4.81
CA ILE A 203 -0.90 11.84 5.83
C ILE A 203 -1.59 11.15 7.01
N LEU A 204 -2.49 10.18 6.76
CA LEU A 204 -3.12 9.39 7.82
C LEU A 204 -2.07 8.73 8.73
N VAL A 205 -1.03 8.12 8.16
CA VAL A 205 0.05 7.49 8.94
C VAL A 205 0.89 8.54 9.69
N VAL A 206 1.17 9.70 9.08
CA VAL A 206 1.81 10.83 9.78
C VAL A 206 0.99 11.24 11.01
N THR A 207 -0.33 11.41 10.84
CA THR A 207 -1.25 11.82 11.91
C THR A 207 -1.29 10.78 13.04
N ILE A 208 -1.36 9.48 12.72
CA ILE A 208 -1.31 8.42 13.72
C ILE A 208 0.00 8.50 14.52
N GLY A 209 1.15 8.63 13.85
CA GLY A 209 2.44 8.74 14.54
C GLY A 209 2.52 9.96 15.45
N MET A 210 2.09 11.13 14.96
CA MET A 210 2.13 12.39 15.72
C MET A 210 1.18 12.40 16.92
N SER A 211 0.00 11.80 16.81
CA SER A 211 -1.03 11.87 17.85
C SER A 211 -1.00 10.70 18.82
N LEU A 212 -0.59 9.52 18.37
CA LEU A 212 -0.82 8.27 19.11
C LEU A 212 0.43 7.39 19.25
N GLY A 213 1.53 7.76 18.60
CA GLY A 213 2.67 6.86 18.46
C GLY A 213 3.60 6.70 19.67
N MET A 214 3.53 7.58 20.68
CA MET A 214 4.50 7.58 21.79
C MET A 214 4.44 6.34 22.68
N ASN A 215 3.28 5.67 22.76
CA ASN A 215 3.02 4.61 23.74
C ASN A 215 3.55 3.24 23.29
N THR A 216 3.60 2.98 21.99
CA THR A 216 4.01 1.68 21.43
C THR A 216 4.87 1.79 20.18
N GLY A 217 5.18 3.00 19.71
CA GLY A 217 5.87 3.23 18.44
C GLY A 217 4.98 2.99 17.21
N TYR A 218 3.64 2.98 17.39
CA TYR A 218 2.63 2.77 16.34
C TYR A 218 3.01 1.63 15.38
N ALA A 219 3.17 0.41 15.92
CA ALA A 219 3.59 -0.69 15.07
C ALA A 219 2.58 -0.93 13.95
N ILE A 220 1.28 -1.04 14.30
CA ILE A 220 0.06 -1.07 13.45
C ILE A 220 0.08 -2.00 12.23
N ASN A 221 1.14 -2.80 12.11
CA ASN A 221 1.49 -3.58 10.94
C ASN A 221 2.43 -4.72 11.37
N PRO A 222 1.95 -5.97 11.38
CA PRO A 222 2.78 -7.13 11.72
C PRO A 222 4.01 -7.25 10.81
N SER A 223 3.88 -6.90 9.53
CA SER A 223 4.96 -6.93 8.53
C SER A 223 6.02 -5.85 8.78
N ARG A 224 5.71 -4.78 9.53
CA ARG A 224 6.65 -3.70 9.90
C ARG A 224 7.45 -4.02 11.16
N ASP A 225 6.97 -4.96 11.99
CA ASP A 225 7.58 -5.23 13.30
C ASP A 225 8.29 -6.59 13.34
N LEU A 226 7.58 -7.68 13.03
CA LEU A 226 8.11 -9.03 13.18
C LEU A 226 9.31 -9.31 12.25
N PRO A 227 9.29 -8.98 10.94
CA PRO A 227 10.42 -9.28 10.07
C PRO A 227 11.71 -8.52 10.45
N PRO A 228 11.70 -7.20 10.74
CA PRO A 228 12.88 -6.51 11.24
C PRO A 228 13.35 -7.02 12.61
N ARG A 229 12.44 -7.47 13.49
CA ARG A 229 12.78 -8.10 14.77
C ARG A 229 13.50 -9.44 14.58
N ILE A 230 13.05 -10.25 13.62
CA ILE A 230 13.75 -11.48 13.23
C ILE A 230 15.13 -11.13 12.63
N PHE A 231 15.22 -10.07 11.83
CA PHE A 231 16.51 -9.60 11.32
C PHE A 231 17.47 -9.24 12.47
N THR A 232 17.06 -8.43 13.45
CA THR A 232 17.94 -8.03 14.56
C THR A 232 18.37 -9.22 15.43
N PHE A 233 17.48 -10.20 15.62
CA PHE A 233 17.85 -11.46 16.25
C PHE A 233 19.01 -12.16 15.52
N ILE A 234 18.90 -12.30 14.19
CA ILE A 234 19.91 -12.94 13.35
C ILE A 234 21.20 -12.11 13.31
N ALA A 235 21.09 -10.78 13.27
CA ALA A 235 22.21 -9.86 13.15
C ALA A 235 23.02 -9.70 14.45
N GLY A 236 22.54 -10.22 15.58
CA GLY A 236 23.34 -10.33 16.82
C GLY A 236 22.83 -9.54 18.02
N TRP A 237 21.65 -8.91 17.97
CA TRP A 237 21.04 -8.29 19.17
C TRP A 237 20.58 -9.32 20.22
N GLY A 238 20.53 -10.59 19.84
CA GLY A 238 20.24 -11.70 20.75
C GLY A 238 18.76 -11.89 21.07
N LYS A 239 18.45 -12.85 21.95
CA LYS A 239 17.07 -13.26 22.27
C LYS A 239 16.23 -12.15 22.93
N GLN A 240 16.87 -11.13 23.49
CA GLN A 240 16.20 -10.02 24.17
C GLN A 240 15.23 -9.28 23.24
N VAL A 241 15.47 -9.27 21.92
CA VAL A 241 14.55 -8.66 20.95
C VAL A 241 13.13 -9.26 20.99
N PHE A 242 12.97 -10.47 21.53
CA PHE A 242 11.68 -11.14 21.73
C PHE A 242 11.21 -11.16 23.19
N SER A 243 12.10 -11.09 24.18
CA SER A 243 11.70 -11.17 25.60
C SER A 243 11.44 -9.81 26.26
N ASP A 244 11.93 -8.73 25.66
CA ASP A 244 11.72 -7.38 26.18
C ASP A 244 10.23 -7.00 26.28
N GLY A 245 9.88 -6.15 27.25
CA GLY A 245 8.50 -5.70 27.47
C GLY A 245 7.51 -6.85 27.73
N GLU A 246 7.89 -7.82 28.57
CA GLU A 246 7.06 -9.00 28.90
C GLU A 246 6.67 -9.81 27.64
N ASN A 247 7.65 -10.08 26.79
CA ASN A 247 7.48 -10.70 25.49
C ASN A 247 6.65 -9.85 24.51
N TRP A 248 6.93 -8.56 24.40
CA TRP A 248 6.18 -7.59 23.57
C TRP A 248 5.92 -8.04 22.12
N TRP A 249 6.83 -8.81 21.51
CA TRP A 249 6.84 -9.16 20.08
C TRP A 249 5.51 -9.70 19.52
N TRP A 250 4.71 -10.40 20.32
CA TRP A 250 3.46 -11.00 19.81
C TRP A 250 2.34 -9.96 19.70
N VAL A 251 2.41 -8.86 20.47
CA VAL A 251 1.38 -7.83 20.47
C VAL A 251 1.27 -7.12 19.12
N PRO A 252 2.36 -6.58 18.52
CA PRO A 252 2.33 -6.03 17.15
C PRO A 252 1.94 -7.03 16.06
N VAL A 253 1.91 -8.33 16.35
CA VAL A 253 1.50 -9.37 15.39
C VAL A 253 0.01 -9.68 15.50
N VAL A 254 -0.55 -9.70 16.72
CA VAL A 254 -1.93 -10.16 16.99
C VAL A 254 -2.90 -9.00 17.17
N ALA A 255 -2.49 -7.92 17.86
CA ALA A 255 -3.36 -6.77 18.10
C ALA A 255 -3.76 -6.03 16.80
N PRO A 256 -2.84 -5.79 15.84
CA PRO A 256 -3.21 -5.07 14.63
C PRO A 256 -4.25 -5.78 13.76
N PRO A 257 -4.19 -7.09 13.45
CA PRO A 257 -5.25 -7.77 12.71
C PRO A 257 -6.63 -7.68 13.37
N LEU A 258 -6.69 -7.79 14.72
CA LEU A 258 -7.92 -7.58 15.47
C LEU A 258 -8.42 -6.14 15.33
N GLY A 259 -7.54 -5.16 15.52
CA GLY A 259 -7.84 -3.74 15.35
C GLY A 259 -8.36 -3.43 13.95
N ALA A 260 -7.66 -3.86 12.90
CA ALA A 260 -8.05 -3.66 11.52
C ALA A 260 -9.43 -4.26 11.23
N TYR A 261 -9.69 -5.50 11.69
CA TYR A 261 -11.00 -6.11 11.52
C TYR A 261 -12.11 -5.31 12.21
N LEU A 262 -11.92 -4.91 13.48
CA LEU A 262 -12.88 -4.10 14.22
C LEU A 262 -13.11 -2.73 13.56
N GLY A 263 -12.05 -2.03 13.17
CA GLY A 263 -12.14 -0.74 12.48
C GLY A 263 -12.88 -0.82 11.14
N GLY A 264 -12.63 -1.90 10.38
CA GLY A 264 -13.35 -2.17 9.14
C GLY A 264 -14.84 -2.49 9.35
N ILE A 265 -15.18 -3.28 10.38
CA ILE A 265 -16.57 -3.53 10.78
C ILE A 265 -17.26 -2.22 11.18
N ILE A 266 -16.61 -1.40 12.01
CA ILE A 266 -17.14 -0.10 12.43
C ILE A 266 -17.43 0.77 11.21
N TYR A 267 -16.51 0.86 10.24
CA TYR A 267 -16.78 1.62 9.02
C TYR A 267 -17.98 1.08 8.24
N VAL A 268 -18.07 -0.24 8.03
CA VAL A 268 -19.17 -0.85 7.26
C VAL A 268 -20.52 -0.64 7.96
N VAL A 269 -20.58 -0.80 9.28
CA VAL A 269 -21.82 -0.67 10.06
C VAL A 269 -22.26 0.80 10.17
N PHE A 270 -21.35 1.70 10.54
CA PHE A 270 -21.72 3.07 10.89
C PHE A 270 -21.72 4.02 9.70
N ILE A 271 -20.91 3.77 8.67
CA ILE A 271 -20.80 4.64 7.48
C ILE A 271 -21.35 3.90 6.27
N GLY A 272 -20.80 2.72 5.96
CA GLY A 272 -21.16 1.95 4.76
C GLY A 272 -22.64 1.57 4.68
N SER A 273 -23.31 1.38 5.82
CA SER A 273 -24.74 1.04 5.87
C SER A 273 -25.66 2.27 5.74
N THR A 274 -25.10 3.48 5.84
CA THR A 274 -25.84 4.74 5.68
C THR A 274 -25.78 5.31 4.26
N ILE A 275 -24.84 4.83 3.43
CA ILE A 275 -24.67 5.28 2.06
C ILE A 275 -25.79 4.65 1.21
N PRO A 276 -26.64 5.45 0.53
CA PRO A 276 -27.65 4.92 -0.37
C PRO A 276 -26.99 4.21 -1.54
N ARG A 277 -27.12 2.88 -1.62
CA ARG A 277 -26.67 2.11 -2.79
C ARG A 277 -27.83 1.95 -3.75
N GLU A 278 -27.60 2.23 -5.03
CA GLU A 278 -28.53 1.75 -6.05
C GLU A 278 -28.61 0.22 -5.94
N PRO A 279 -29.81 -0.38 -5.96
CA PRO A 279 -29.92 -1.82 -6.00
C PRO A 279 -29.12 -2.33 -7.21
N PRO A 280 -28.45 -3.49 -7.10
CA PRO A 280 -27.76 -4.08 -8.23
C PRO A 280 -28.74 -4.12 -9.40
N LYS A 281 -28.38 -3.51 -10.53
CA LYS A 281 -29.13 -3.72 -11.77
C LYS A 281 -29.06 -5.21 -12.03
N LEU A 282 -30.17 -5.91 -11.79
CA LEU A 282 -30.38 -7.24 -12.30
C LEU A 282 -30.17 -7.10 -13.81
N GLU A 283 -29.05 -7.60 -14.31
CA GLU A 283 -28.92 -7.81 -15.75
C GLU A 283 -30.12 -8.68 -16.13
N ASP A 284 -31.00 -8.14 -16.97
CA ASP A 284 -32.09 -8.90 -17.56
C ASP A 284 -31.47 -10.18 -18.12
N PRO A 285 -32.06 -11.37 -17.86
CA PRO A 285 -31.60 -12.59 -18.48
C PRO A 285 -31.81 -12.42 -19.97
N VAL A 286 -30.77 -11.98 -20.68
CA VAL A 286 -30.75 -11.88 -22.13
C VAL A 286 -30.99 -13.28 -22.65
N THR A 287 -32.24 -13.51 -23.06
CA THR A 287 -32.67 -14.32 -24.19
C THR A 287 -31.57 -15.24 -24.70
N TYR A 288 -31.65 -16.51 -24.32
CA TYR A 288 -31.14 -17.59 -25.14
C TYR A 288 -31.84 -17.49 -26.49
N GLU A 289 -31.26 -16.79 -27.46
CA GLU A 289 -31.58 -17.02 -28.87
C GLU A 289 -31.14 -18.45 -29.19
N ASP A 290 -32.14 -19.31 -29.33
CA ASP A 290 -32.05 -20.66 -29.85
C ASP A 290 -31.48 -20.58 -31.28
N HIS A 291 -30.17 -20.75 -31.44
CA HIS A 291 -29.55 -21.00 -32.75
C HIS A 291 -29.98 -22.40 -33.24
N ARG A 292 -31.25 -22.51 -33.65
CA ARG A 292 -31.68 -23.57 -34.55
C ARG A 292 -31.09 -23.27 -35.92
N ILE A 293 -30.28 -24.22 -36.37
CA ILE A 293 -29.77 -24.34 -37.73
C ILE A 293 -30.98 -24.39 -38.67
N THR A 294 -31.28 -23.27 -39.34
CA THR A 294 -32.24 -23.26 -40.43
C THR A 294 -31.49 -23.64 -41.71
N VAL A 295 -31.70 -24.88 -42.16
CA VAL A 295 -31.23 -25.39 -43.45
C VAL A 295 -31.84 -24.52 -44.57
N SER A 296 -30.98 -23.94 -45.39
CA SER A 296 -31.33 -23.19 -46.58
C SER A 296 -31.89 -24.13 -47.65
N THR A 297 -33.15 -23.94 -48.04
CA THR A 297 -33.68 -24.41 -49.32
C THR A 297 -34.08 -23.22 -50.17
N LYS A 298 -33.30 -23.01 -51.23
CA LYS A 298 -33.62 -22.13 -52.36
C LYS A 298 -34.90 -22.62 -53.05
N MET A 299 -35.84 -21.70 -53.27
CA MET A 299 -36.69 -21.68 -54.47
C MET A 299 -37.25 -20.27 -54.66
N GLU A 300 -36.84 -19.61 -55.74
CA GLU A 300 -37.58 -18.53 -56.41
C GLU A 300 -38.64 -19.19 -57.34
N PRO A 301 -39.75 -18.53 -57.77
CA PRO A 301 -39.66 -17.21 -58.43
C PRO A 301 -40.88 -16.23 -58.40
N HIS A 302 -40.57 -15.00 -58.86
CA HIS A 302 -41.38 -14.03 -59.62
C HIS A 302 -42.30 -12.96 -58.98
N ALA A 303 -42.12 -11.75 -59.57
CA ALA A 303 -42.99 -10.56 -59.71
C ALA A 303 -43.05 -9.54 -58.55
N SER A 304 -43.09 -8.21 -58.73
CA SER A 304 -42.77 -7.23 -59.79
C SER A 304 -43.13 -5.82 -59.26
N VAL A 305 -42.46 -4.75 -59.73
CA VAL A 305 -42.88 -3.31 -59.69
C VAL A 305 -42.74 -2.60 -58.31
N ALA A 306 -42.23 -1.39 -58.09
CA ALA A 306 -41.65 -0.27 -58.85
C ALA A 306 -40.82 0.61 -57.89
N SER A 307 -39.82 1.33 -58.42
CA SER A 307 -39.23 2.54 -57.79
C SER A 307 -40.05 3.79 -58.19
N PRO A 308 -39.98 4.89 -57.42
CA PRO A 308 -39.10 5.98 -57.87
C PRO A 308 -38.40 6.81 -56.75
N LEU A 309 -37.12 7.14 -57.01
CA LEU A 309 -36.48 8.48 -57.00
C LEU A 309 -36.63 9.44 -55.79
N THR A 310 -35.57 9.53 -54.95
CA THR A 310 -34.66 10.67 -54.59
C THR A 310 -35.17 12.14 -54.45
N PRO A 311 -34.39 13.13 -53.91
CA PRO A 311 -33.37 13.22 -52.82
C PRO A 311 -33.45 14.56 -51.99
N VAL A 312 -32.33 15.03 -51.39
CA VAL A 312 -31.96 16.42 -50.91
C VAL A 312 -32.07 16.62 -49.37
N SER A 313 -31.17 17.20 -48.54
CA SER A 313 -29.88 17.97 -48.56
C SER A 313 -29.41 18.11 -47.08
N VAL A 314 -28.17 17.84 -46.61
CA VAL A 314 -26.90 18.62 -46.58
C VAL A 314 -26.91 20.02 -45.87
N SER A 315 -26.45 20.02 -44.59
CA SER A 315 -25.51 20.94 -43.85
C SER A 315 -25.73 22.48 -43.74
N PRO A 316 -24.94 23.26 -42.94
CA PRO A 316 -24.19 23.04 -41.68
C PRO A 316 -24.26 24.20 -40.63
N ASP A 317 -23.51 24.04 -39.53
CA ASP A 317 -22.80 25.03 -38.67
C ASP A 317 -23.53 26.16 -37.90
N ASN A 318 -23.29 26.21 -36.58
CA ASN A 318 -23.15 27.49 -35.85
C ASN A 318 -22.40 27.37 -34.49
N ARG A 319 -21.14 27.82 -34.48
CA ARG A 319 -20.39 28.48 -33.39
C ARG A 319 -19.85 29.78 -34.02
N PRO A 320 -19.71 30.94 -33.33
CA PRO A 320 -18.86 31.12 -32.14
C PRO A 320 -19.42 32.19 -31.15
N SER A 321 -18.83 32.46 -29.97
CA SER A 321 -17.79 33.51 -29.84
C SER A 321 -17.33 33.70 -28.39
N VAL A 322 -16.03 33.96 -28.28
CA VAL A 322 -15.22 34.31 -27.11
C VAL A 322 -15.56 35.72 -26.62
N ARG A 323 -15.60 35.96 -25.30
CA ARG A 323 -15.52 37.31 -24.72
C ARG A 323 -14.30 37.43 -23.80
N LEU A 324 -13.56 38.51 -24.05
CA LEU A 324 -12.36 38.95 -23.33
C LEU A 324 -12.64 39.41 -21.90
N ALA A 325 -11.62 39.28 -21.05
CA ALA A 325 -11.50 39.89 -19.72
C ALA A 325 -11.19 41.40 -19.80
N PRO A 326 -11.53 42.18 -18.76
CA PRO A 326 -10.90 43.47 -18.50
C PRO A 326 -9.91 43.43 -17.32
N THR A 327 -9.00 44.39 -17.38
CA THR A 327 -7.77 44.62 -16.61
C THR A 327 -7.97 45.23 -15.21
N LEU A 328 -6.97 44.99 -14.37
CA LEU A 328 -6.70 45.57 -13.04
C LEU A 328 -6.64 47.11 -13.03
N GLN A 329 -7.29 47.74 -12.03
CA GLN A 329 -6.81 48.99 -11.45
C GLN A 329 -7.21 49.11 -9.96
N GLU A 330 -6.17 49.32 -9.16
CA GLU A 330 -5.98 49.70 -7.74
C GLU A 330 -7.17 50.09 -6.85
N SER A 331 -7.18 49.55 -5.62
CA SER A 331 -7.26 50.34 -4.38
C SER A 331 -6.98 49.45 -3.15
N MET A 332 -6.03 49.89 -2.33
CA MET A 332 -5.62 49.34 -1.05
C MET A 332 -6.65 49.61 0.05
N ALA A 333 -6.87 48.64 0.96
CA ALA A 333 -7.02 48.90 2.40
C ALA A 333 -6.87 47.59 3.19
N GLN A 334 -5.98 47.64 4.17
CA GLN A 334 -5.73 46.64 5.21
C GLN A 334 -6.96 46.48 6.12
N GLU A 335 -7.16 45.29 6.68
CA GLU A 335 -7.39 45.16 8.13
C GLU A 335 -7.09 43.74 8.63
N HIS A 336 -6.48 43.72 9.81
CA HIS A 336 -6.01 42.58 10.57
C HIS A 336 -7.15 41.71 11.12
N PHE A 337 -6.97 40.38 11.12
CA PHE A 337 -6.99 39.49 12.29
C PHE A 337 -6.37 38.13 11.90
#